data_AF-A0A1V6FV31-F1
#
_entry.id   AF-A0A1V6FV31-F1
#
_cell.length_a   1.000
_cell.length_b   1.000
_cell.length_c   1.000
_cell.angle_alpha   90.00
_cell.angle_beta   90.00
_cell.angle_gamma   90.00
#
_symmetry.space_group_name_H-M   'P 1'
#
loop_
_entity.id
_entity.type
_entity.pdbx_description
1 polymer ?
#
loop_
_entity_poly.entity_id
_entity_poly.type
_entity_poly.pdbx_seq_one_letter_code
_entity_poly.pdbx_strand_id
1 'polypeptide(L)'
;MLIESETRHLLSVMDQAAIPGLLLKGQAIAQWAYPDPSLRASGDIDVLVATRDAADQLAHRLCESGYELFQPSGDLVALEMMLRREVAPGVWVEIDLHCRVINSPLFSERFTFDELMAESIALPRLGANARGLGPAHAFIHACMHWAATLAVGAEIRLKWLYDIPAFAKVFTKTDWQHLQQLAVERGLAGVCLGMIEAAQATFGADFVAVPADLTTALREAARHESLDVTRLRDWRYMQLQAFLAQPTARLRARYLWQRLWPSRDYMAYLYGRQDLGYWGLIGIRIKTAFRRFLGLKVSG
;
A
#
# COMPACT_ATOMS: atom_id res chain seq x y z
N MET A 1 -13.47 18.77 -5.15
CA MET A 1 -12.92 17.83 -6.16
C MET A 1 -13.69 16.52 -6.09
N LEU A 2 -13.86 15.80 -7.19
CA LEU A 2 -14.67 14.57 -7.25
C LEU A 2 -14.28 13.54 -6.19
N ILE A 3 -13.00 13.19 -6.11
CA ILE A 3 -12.51 12.19 -5.14
C ILE A 3 -12.71 12.65 -3.69
N GLU A 4 -12.57 13.94 -3.41
CA GLU A 4 -12.84 14.48 -2.07
C GLU A 4 -14.32 14.35 -1.70
N SER A 5 -15.23 14.58 -2.65
CA SER A 5 -16.68 14.36 -2.46
C SER A 5 -16.97 12.89 -2.14
N GLU A 6 -16.40 11.96 -2.91
CA GLU A 6 -16.58 10.53 -2.66
C GLU A 6 -15.92 10.09 -1.34
N THR A 7 -14.82 10.72 -0.93
CA THR A 7 -14.20 10.47 0.38
C THR A 7 -15.14 10.90 1.52
N ARG A 8 -15.83 12.04 1.38
CA ARG A 8 -16.85 12.47 2.36
C ARG A 8 -18.05 11.53 2.40
N HIS A 9 -18.48 11.04 1.23
CA HIS A 9 -19.55 10.05 1.14
C HIS A 9 -19.18 8.75 1.85
N LEU A 10 -17.99 8.20 1.59
CA LEU A 10 -17.43 7.06 2.32
C LEU A 10 -17.44 7.30 3.84
N LEU A 11 -16.91 8.44 4.29
CA LEU A 11 -16.86 8.79 5.71
C LEU A 11 -18.25 8.89 6.33
N SER A 12 -19.25 9.41 5.60
CA SER A 12 -20.65 9.43 6.06
C SER A 12 -21.23 8.01 6.20
N VAL A 13 -20.90 7.11 5.29
CA VAL A 13 -21.34 5.70 5.36
C VAL A 13 -20.71 5.00 6.57
N MET A 14 -19.42 5.25 6.83
CA MET A 14 -18.72 4.73 8.01
C MET A 14 -19.34 5.24 9.31
N ASP A 15 -19.66 6.53 9.37
CA ASP A 15 -20.27 7.16 10.55
C ASP A 15 -21.66 6.57 10.85
N GLN A 16 -22.52 6.44 9.84
CA GLN A 16 -23.85 5.83 9.97
C GLN A 16 -23.79 4.35 10.37
N ALA A 17 -22.73 3.64 9.98
CA ALA A 17 -22.50 2.25 10.35
C ALA A 17 -21.76 2.09 11.69
N ALA A 18 -21.33 3.18 12.32
CA ALA A 18 -20.47 3.18 13.50
C ALA A 18 -19.19 2.32 13.31
N ILE A 19 -18.58 2.39 12.12
CA ILE A 19 -17.36 1.66 11.77
C ILE A 19 -16.16 2.63 11.81
N PRO A 20 -15.29 2.55 12.82
CA PRO A 20 -14.07 3.34 12.85
C PRO A 20 -13.13 2.93 11.72
N GLY A 21 -12.43 3.91 11.14
CA GLY A 21 -11.39 3.64 10.16
C GLY A 21 -10.46 4.81 9.95
N LEU A 22 -9.40 4.56 9.20
CA LEU A 22 -8.34 5.51 8.91
C LEU A 22 -8.19 5.66 7.41
N LEU A 23 -8.28 6.88 6.90
CA LEU A 23 -7.87 7.18 5.54
C LEU A 23 -6.35 6.98 5.42
N LEU A 24 -5.93 6.37 4.32
CA LEU A 24 -4.52 6.11 4.04
C LEU A 24 -4.04 6.92 2.82
N LYS A 25 -2.73 6.82 2.56
CA LYS A 25 -2.05 7.27 1.34
C LYS A 25 -2.49 8.67 0.89
N GLY A 26 -2.79 8.81 -0.40
CA GLY A 26 -2.98 10.08 -1.07
C GLY A 26 -4.11 10.91 -0.48
N GLN A 27 -5.23 10.31 -0.08
CA GLN A 27 -6.34 11.08 0.50
C GLN A 27 -5.99 11.65 1.86
N ALA A 28 -5.32 10.87 2.72
CA ALA A 28 -4.93 11.37 4.03
C ALA A 28 -3.77 12.37 3.93
N ILE A 29 -2.69 12.00 3.23
CA ILE A 29 -1.46 12.81 3.11
C ILE A 29 -1.76 14.19 2.51
N ALA A 30 -2.63 14.25 1.49
CA ALA A 30 -3.02 15.51 0.85
C ALA A 30 -3.62 16.54 1.84
N GLN A 31 -4.28 16.09 2.90
CA GLN A 31 -5.00 16.99 3.82
C GLN A 31 -4.09 17.74 4.79
N TRP A 32 -2.90 17.22 5.07
CA TRP A 32 -2.04 17.76 6.12
C TRP A 32 -0.57 17.97 5.70
N ALA A 33 -0.04 17.18 4.76
CA ALA A 33 1.34 17.33 4.30
C ALA A 33 1.49 18.32 3.14
N TYR A 34 0.40 18.59 2.42
CA TYR A 34 0.37 19.51 1.29
C TYR A 34 -0.29 20.83 1.68
N PRO A 35 0.20 21.98 1.17
CA PRO A 35 -0.42 23.28 1.46
C PRO A 35 -1.83 23.39 0.89
N ASP A 36 -2.10 22.70 -0.22
CA ASP A 36 -3.43 22.51 -0.78
C ASP A 36 -3.63 21.04 -1.19
N PRO A 37 -4.73 20.37 -0.76
CA PRO A 37 -4.98 18.97 -1.09
C PRO A 37 -5.05 18.67 -2.59
N SER A 38 -5.44 19.66 -3.42
CA SER A 38 -5.52 19.50 -4.88
C SER A 38 -4.15 19.30 -5.53
N LEU A 39 -3.06 19.67 -4.85
CA LEU A 39 -1.70 19.46 -5.34
C LEU A 39 -1.28 17.99 -5.31
N ARG A 40 -2.02 17.13 -4.60
CA ARG A 40 -1.73 15.71 -4.53
C ARG A 40 -2.84 14.88 -5.17
N ALA A 41 -2.75 14.73 -6.49
CA ALA A 41 -3.68 13.91 -7.26
C ALA A 41 -3.70 12.43 -6.79
N SER A 42 -4.90 11.91 -6.62
CA SER A 42 -5.20 10.55 -6.16
C SER A 42 -6.27 9.95 -7.06
N GLY A 43 -6.12 8.67 -7.40
CA GLY A 43 -7.05 7.97 -8.30
C GLY A 43 -8.08 7.13 -7.56
N ASP A 44 -7.81 6.87 -6.30
CA ASP A 44 -8.42 5.91 -5.40
C ASP A 44 -8.58 6.53 -4.01
N ILE A 45 -9.42 5.87 -3.20
CA ILE A 45 -9.64 6.16 -1.79
C ILE A 45 -9.22 4.92 -1.00
N ASP A 46 -8.11 5.01 -0.27
CA ASP A 46 -7.68 3.94 0.63
C ASP A 46 -8.23 4.17 2.04
N VAL A 47 -8.90 3.16 2.59
CA VAL A 47 -9.38 3.19 3.98
C VAL A 47 -9.02 1.90 4.70
N LEU A 48 -8.51 2.03 5.93
CA LEU A 48 -8.21 0.93 6.83
C LEU A 48 -9.30 0.79 7.88
N VAL A 49 -9.80 -0.42 8.08
CA VAL A 49 -10.70 -0.79 9.17
C VAL A 49 -10.09 -1.90 10.04
N ALA A 50 -10.60 -2.06 11.26
CA ALA A 50 -9.99 -2.91 12.29
C ALA A 50 -9.95 -4.39 11.92
N THR A 51 -11.01 -4.91 11.31
CA THR A 51 -11.20 -6.34 11.10
C THR A 51 -11.76 -6.64 9.72
N ARG A 52 -11.62 -7.89 9.28
CA ARG A 52 -12.26 -8.37 8.06
C ARG A 52 -13.78 -8.25 8.13
N ASP A 53 -14.36 -8.53 9.28
CA ASP A 53 -15.81 -8.41 9.51
C ASP A 53 -16.28 -6.94 9.36
N ALA A 54 -15.55 -5.98 9.94
CA ALA A 54 -15.83 -4.56 9.73
C ALA A 54 -15.70 -4.15 8.26
N ALA A 55 -14.73 -4.73 7.53
CA ALA A 55 -14.57 -4.51 6.11
C ALA A 55 -15.76 -5.08 5.31
N ASP A 56 -16.19 -6.31 5.59
CA ASP A 56 -17.34 -6.93 4.93
C ASP A 56 -18.64 -6.14 5.22
N GLN A 57 -18.85 -5.69 6.45
CA GLN A 57 -19.97 -4.82 6.83
C GLN A 57 -19.94 -3.47 6.10
N LEU A 58 -18.78 -2.79 6.06
CA LEU A 58 -18.64 -1.52 5.36
C LEU A 58 -18.84 -1.67 3.85
N ALA A 59 -18.32 -2.73 3.25
CA ALA A 59 -18.54 -3.02 1.83
C ALA A 59 -20.02 -3.24 1.52
N HIS A 60 -20.76 -3.96 2.39
CA HIS A 60 -22.20 -4.12 2.23
C HIS A 60 -22.91 -2.76 2.23
N ARG A 61 -22.59 -1.88 3.18
CA ARG A 61 -23.16 -0.53 3.26
C ARG A 61 -22.81 0.35 2.07
N LEU A 62 -21.58 0.25 1.57
CA LEU A 62 -21.16 0.96 0.37
C LEU A 62 -21.93 0.46 -0.85
N CYS A 63 -22.16 -0.85 -0.98
CA CYS A 63 -23.00 -1.40 -2.04
C CYS A 63 -24.44 -0.87 -1.99
N GLU A 64 -25.05 -0.77 -0.80
CA GLU A 64 -26.36 -0.13 -0.62
C GLU A 64 -26.35 1.34 -1.07
N SER A 65 -25.20 2.01 -1.00
CA SER A 65 -25.01 3.40 -1.43
C SER A 65 -24.61 3.57 -2.90
N GLY A 66 -24.62 2.49 -3.69
CA GLY A 66 -24.38 2.52 -5.14
C GLY A 66 -22.95 2.19 -5.59
N TYR A 67 -22.11 1.65 -4.71
CA TYR A 67 -20.87 1.00 -5.13
C TYR A 67 -21.13 -0.44 -5.59
N GLU A 68 -20.22 -0.97 -6.38
CA GLU A 68 -20.16 -2.38 -6.70
C GLU A 68 -18.86 -2.99 -6.19
N LEU A 69 -18.95 -4.19 -5.64
CA LEU A 69 -17.76 -4.96 -5.27
C LEU A 69 -17.04 -5.37 -6.54
N PHE A 70 -15.82 -4.89 -6.69
CA PHE A 70 -14.95 -5.20 -7.83
C PHE A 70 -13.74 -5.96 -7.31
N GLN A 71 -13.89 -7.27 -7.11
CA GLN A 71 -12.75 -8.14 -6.82
C GLN A 71 -12.19 -8.69 -8.12
N PRO A 72 -10.92 -8.41 -8.48
CA PRO A 72 -10.24 -9.25 -9.46
C PRO A 72 -10.15 -10.66 -8.86
N SER A 73 -10.91 -11.60 -9.43
CA SER A 73 -11.00 -12.97 -8.95
C SER A 73 -9.62 -13.62 -8.97
N GLY A 74 -9.13 -14.07 -7.83
CA GLY A 74 -7.79 -14.63 -7.73
C GLY A 74 -7.29 -14.80 -6.30
N ASP A 75 -7.55 -15.97 -5.74
CA ASP A 75 -7.17 -16.44 -4.41
C ASP A 75 -5.65 -16.37 -4.12
N LEU A 76 -5.15 -15.17 -3.88
CA LEU A 76 -3.89 -14.87 -3.19
C LEU A 76 -4.25 -13.90 -2.07
N VAL A 77 -4.83 -14.44 -0.99
CA VAL A 77 -5.13 -13.75 0.29
C VAL A 77 -5.30 -12.24 0.09
N ALA A 78 -6.39 -11.83 -0.57
CA ALA A 78 -6.64 -10.40 -0.73
C ALA A 78 -6.84 -9.80 0.67
N LEU A 79 -5.85 -9.03 1.12
CA LEU A 79 -5.89 -8.31 2.40
C LEU A 79 -6.69 -7.00 2.30
N GLU A 80 -7.23 -6.74 1.10
CA GLU A 80 -8.06 -5.60 0.77
C GLU A 80 -9.23 -6.04 -0.13
N MET A 81 -10.28 -5.24 -0.17
CA MET A 81 -11.39 -5.36 -1.09
C MET A 81 -11.50 -4.08 -1.89
N MET A 82 -11.68 -4.20 -3.20
CA MET A 82 -11.87 -3.05 -4.05
C MET A 82 -13.36 -2.88 -4.35
N LEU A 83 -13.86 -1.68 -4.14
CA LEU A 83 -15.21 -1.25 -4.54
C LEU A 83 -15.08 -0.14 -5.57
N ARG A 84 -16.01 -0.06 -6.50
CA ARG A 84 -16.03 1.03 -7.48
C ARG A 84 -17.43 1.57 -7.69
N ARG A 85 -17.52 2.83 -8.09
CA ARG A 85 -18.78 3.50 -8.41
C ARG A 85 -18.60 4.39 -9.63
N GLU A 86 -19.54 4.29 -10.56
CA GLU A 86 -19.62 5.23 -11.68
C GLU A 86 -20.32 6.50 -11.19
N VAL A 87 -19.56 7.60 -11.12
CA VAL A 87 -20.01 8.90 -10.59
C VAL A 87 -20.44 9.86 -11.69
N ALA A 88 -20.02 9.59 -12.92
CA ALA A 88 -20.51 10.19 -14.16
C ALA A 88 -20.25 9.20 -15.31
N PRO A 89 -20.91 9.32 -16.48
CA PRO A 89 -20.72 8.39 -17.59
C PRO A 89 -19.23 8.22 -17.96
N GLY A 90 -18.71 7.00 -17.79
CA GLY A 90 -17.31 6.64 -18.05
C GLY A 90 -16.31 7.07 -16.96
N VAL A 91 -16.77 7.68 -15.86
CA VAL A 91 -15.92 8.17 -14.76
C VAL A 91 -16.18 7.30 -13.53
N TRP A 92 -15.16 6.52 -13.17
CA TRP A 92 -15.19 5.60 -12.05
C TRP A 92 -14.33 6.12 -10.89
N VAL A 93 -14.81 5.92 -9.68
CA VAL A 93 -14.05 6.10 -8.44
C VAL A 93 -13.91 4.76 -7.74
N GLU A 94 -12.70 4.47 -7.30
CA GLU A 94 -12.33 3.23 -6.63
C GLU A 94 -12.05 3.48 -5.14
N ILE A 95 -12.50 2.54 -4.30
CA ILE A 95 -12.21 2.48 -2.87
C ILE A 95 -11.47 1.17 -2.62
N ASP A 96 -10.25 1.30 -2.10
CA ASP A 96 -9.49 0.18 -1.57
C ASP A 96 -9.77 0.08 -0.07
N LEU A 97 -10.52 -0.94 0.31
CA LEU A 97 -10.92 -1.22 1.68
C LEU A 97 -9.97 -2.25 2.30
N HIS A 98 -9.10 -1.77 3.17
CA HIS A 98 -8.02 -2.51 3.81
C HIS A 98 -8.43 -3.03 5.19
N CYS A 99 -8.04 -4.26 5.54
CA CYS A 99 -8.02 -4.75 6.93
C CYS A 99 -6.59 -5.01 7.46
N ARG A 100 -5.60 -4.68 6.64
CA ARG A 100 -4.17 -4.62 6.97
C ARG A 100 -3.58 -3.37 6.36
N VAL A 101 -2.57 -2.79 6.99
CA VAL A 101 -2.00 -1.50 6.56
C VAL A 101 -1.51 -1.52 5.10
N ILE A 102 -1.16 -2.70 4.58
CA ILE A 102 -0.73 -2.90 3.20
C ILE A 102 -1.04 -4.32 2.73
N ASN A 103 -1.43 -4.47 1.47
CA ASN A 103 -1.63 -5.74 0.81
C ASN A 103 -0.30 -6.41 0.40
N SER A 104 0.55 -6.69 1.39
CA SER A 104 1.83 -7.39 1.21
C SER A 104 2.12 -8.25 2.43
N PRO A 105 2.30 -9.58 2.29
CA PRO A 105 2.61 -10.45 3.43
C PRO A 105 3.88 -10.06 4.19
N LEU A 106 4.79 -9.35 3.54
CA LEU A 106 6.04 -8.90 4.17
C LEU A 106 5.84 -7.73 5.16
N PHE A 107 4.78 -6.94 4.94
CA PHE A 107 4.57 -5.67 5.61
C PHE A 107 3.21 -5.58 6.34
N SER A 108 2.28 -6.50 6.08
CA SER A 108 0.89 -6.43 6.56
C SER A 108 0.77 -6.47 8.09
N GLU A 109 1.70 -7.13 8.78
CA GLU A 109 1.68 -7.30 10.24
C GLU A 109 2.65 -6.35 10.98
N ARG A 110 3.13 -5.28 10.31
CA ARG A 110 4.08 -4.32 10.93
C ARG A 110 3.42 -3.37 11.92
N PHE A 111 2.12 -3.13 11.77
CA PHE A 111 1.34 -2.23 12.61
C PHE A 111 -0.03 -2.82 12.87
N THR A 112 -0.53 -2.62 14.10
CA THR A 112 -1.91 -2.99 14.45
C THR A 112 -2.86 -1.84 14.19
N PHE A 113 -4.15 -2.12 13.99
CA PHE A 113 -5.15 -1.07 13.84
C PHE A 113 -5.23 -0.16 15.07
N ASP A 114 -5.21 -0.73 16.27
CA ASP A 114 -5.37 0.02 17.52
C ASP A 114 -4.19 0.99 17.75
N GLU A 115 -2.97 0.55 17.43
CA GLU A 115 -1.77 1.41 17.42
C GLU A 115 -1.93 2.59 16.46
N LEU A 116 -2.32 2.30 15.21
CA LEU A 116 -2.51 3.33 14.19
C LEU A 116 -3.65 4.29 14.55
N MET A 117 -4.72 3.78 15.17
CA MET A 117 -5.86 4.58 15.61
C MET A 117 -5.50 5.45 16.80
N ALA A 118 -4.73 4.94 17.77
CA ALA A 118 -4.30 5.72 18.94
C ALA A 118 -3.44 6.93 18.56
N GLU A 119 -2.59 6.79 17.54
CA GLU A 119 -1.68 7.84 17.07
C GLU A 119 -2.19 8.59 15.82
N SER A 120 -3.41 8.31 15.40
CA SER A 120 -4.01 8.96 14.22
C SER A 120 -4.29 10.45 14.46
N ILE A 121 -4.33 11.21 13.37
CA ILE A 121 -4.65 12.64 13.37
C ILE A 121 -6.04 12.90 12.79
N ALA A 122 -6.70 13.95 13.27
CA ALA A 122 -7.97 14.40 12.71
C ALA A 122 -7.76 15.07 11.35
N LEU A 123 -8.69 14.84 10.42
CA LEU A 123 -8.73 15.44 9.09
C LEU A 123 -9.98 16.33 8.95
N PRO A 124 -10.07 17.45 9.69
CA PRO A 124 -11.31 18.21 9.86
C PRO A 124 -11.87 18.78 8.55
N ARG A 125 -11.00 18.96 7.54
CA ARG A 125 -11.42 19.36 6.20
C ARG A 125 -12.36 18.33 5.58
N LEU A 126 -12.19 17.03 5.83
CA LEU A 126 -13.01 15.96 5.25
C LEU A 126 -14.27 15.64 6.08
N GLY A 127 -14.24 15.86 7.38
CA GLY A 127 -15.40 15.66 8.27
C GLY A 127 -15.00 15.57 9.73
N ALA A 128 -15.98 15.64 10.64
CA ALA A 128 -15.73 15.66 12.08
C ALA A 128 -15.02 14.39 12.60
N ASN A 129 -15.40 13.23 12.05
CA ASN A 129 -14.85 11.92 12.42
C ASN A 129 -13.78 11.42 11.45
N ALA A 130 -13.36 12.25 10.50
CA ALA A 130 -12.34 11.88 9.53
C ALA A 130 -10.97 11.79 10.21
N ARG A 131 -10.29 10.65 10.07
CA ARG A 131 -8.97 10.40 10.65
C ARG A 131 -8.03 9.82 9.60
N GLY A 132 -6.75 10.12 9.73
CA GLY A 132 -5.68 9.54 8.94
C GLY A 132 -4.51 9.11 9.82
N LEU A 133 -3.56 8.38 9.25
CA LEU A 133 -2.36 7.97 9.96
C LEU A 133 -1.61 9.18 10.54
N GLY A 134 -1.04 9.02 11.74
CA GLY A 134 -0.12 10.00 12.32
C GLY A 134 1.13 10.20 11.45
N PRO A 135 1.88 11.31 11.61
CA PRO A 135 2.96 11.68 10.70
C PRO A 135 3.99 10.56 10.47
N ALA A 136 4.51 9.96 11.55
CA ALA A 136 5.51 8.89 11.44
C ALA A 136 4.95 7.63 10.76
N HIS A 137 3.77 7.16 11.16
CA HIS A 137 3.13 6.00 10.53
C HIS A 137 2.77 6.26 9.06
N ALA A 138 2.32 7.47 8.72
CA ALA A 138 2.02 7.86 7.33
C ALA A 138 3.28 7.84 6.44
N PHE A 139 4.40 8.31 6.96
CA PHE A 139 5.68 8.26 6.25
C PHE A 139 6.12 6.81 6.04
N ILE A 140 6.16 6.01 7.11
CA ILE A 140 6.57 4.59 7.02
C ILE A 140 5.62 3.82 6.11
N HIS A 141 4.31 4.12 6.13
CA HIS A 141 3.33 3.56 5.23
C HIS A 141 3.63 3.88 3.76
N ALA A 142 3.97 5.13 3.44
CA ALA A 142 4.39 5.51 2.09
C ALA A 142 5.66 4.74 1.65
N CYS A 143 6.62 4.54 2.55
CA CYS A 143 7.84 3.75 2.29
C CYS A 143 7.53 2.27 2.06
N MET A 144 6.67 1.66 2.88
CA MET A 144 6.24 0.28 2.68
C MET A 144 5.48 0.10 1.36
N HIS A 145 4.62 1.05 0.98
CA HIS A 145 3.89 1.03 -0.27
C HIS A 145 4.84 1.11 -1.48
N TRP A 146 5.82 2.01 -1.43
CA TRP A 146 6.89 2.09 -2.43
C TRP A 146 7.67 0.76 -2.53
N ALA A 147 8.08 0.19 -1.40
CA ALA A 147 8.82 -1.07 -1.36
C ALA A 147 8.00 -2.26 -1.89
N ALA A 148 6.72 -2.34 -1.56
CA ALA A 148 5.82 -3.37 -2.09
C ALA A 148 5.63 -3.24 -3.61
N THR A 149 5.60 -2.01 -4.13
CA THR A 149 5.51 -1.76 -5.57
C THR A 149 6.78 -2.22 -6.30
N LEU A 150 7.96 -1.96 -5.71
CA LEU A 150 9.23 -2.46 -6.22
C LEU A 150 9.27 -3.99 -6.30
N ALA A 151 8.72 -4.66 -5.29
CA ALA A 151 8.70 -6.11 -5.19
C ALA A 151 7.94 -6.82 -6.32
N VAL A 152 6.93 -6.16 -6.87
CA VAL A 152 6.15 -6.68 -8.01
C VAL A 152 6.68 -6.19 -9.36
N GLY A 153 7.77 -5.42 -9.36
CA GLY A 153 8.42 -4.92 -10.58
C GLY A 153 7.65 -3.81 -11.28
N ALA A 154 6.71 -3.16 -10.60
CA ALA A 154 5.94 -2.06 -11.16
C ALA A 154 6.76 -0.75 -11.19
N GLU A 155 6.35 0.15 -12.07
CA GLU A 155 6.98 1.46 -12.22
C GLU A 155 6.68 2.35 -11.01
N ILE A 156 7.70 3.09 -10.55
CA ILE A 156 7.54 4.05 -9.46
C ILE A 156 6.85 5.30 -10.02
N ARG A 157 5.75 5.72 -9.39
CA ARG A 157 5.11 7.00 -9.72
C ARG A 157 5.82 8.14 -9.01
N LEU A 158 6.16 9.20 -9.75
CA LEU A 158 6.85 10.38 -9.22
C LEU A 158 6.15 10.99 -8.00
N LYS A 159 4.80 10.98 -8.00
CA LYS A 159 3.98 11.50 -6.89
C LYS A 159 4.26 10.83 -5.55
N TRP A 160 4.67 9.55 -5.53
CA TRP A 160 5.01 8.86 -4.30
C TRP A 160 6.33 9.35 -3.72
N LEU A 161 7.34 9.57 -4.57
CA LEU A 161 8.61 10.15 -4.11
C LEU A 161 8.43 11.59 -3.64
N TYR A 162 7.50 12.34 -4.25
CA TYR A 162 7.19 13.72 -3.85
C TYR A 162 6.52 13.82 -2.47
N ASP A 163 5.91 12.74 -1.97
CA ASP A 163 5.37 12.74 -0.60
C ASP A 163 6.51 13.00 0.43
N ILE A 164 7.75 12.58 0.15
CA ILE A 164 8.90 12.78 1.06
C ILE A 164 9.23 14.27 1.30
N PRO A 165 9.49 15.11 0.29
CA PRO A 165 9.67 16.54 0.51
C PRO A 165 8.40 17.23 1.04
N ALA A 166 7.20 16.70 0.79
CA ALA A 166 5.98 17.23 1.40
C ALA A 166 5.97 16.99 2.93
N PHE A 167 6.27 15.76 3.37
CA PHE A 167 6.47 15.45 4.79
C PHE A 167 7.57 16.29 5.41
N ALA A 168 8.72 16.41 4.73
CA ALA A 168 9.87 17.11 5.27
C ALA A 168 9.61 18.59 5.58
N LYS A 169 8.68 19.23 4.86
CA LYS A 169 8.28 20.62 5.10
C LYS A 169 7.42 20.82 6.35
N VAL A 170 6.71 19.78 6.80
CA VAL A 170 5.76 19.87 7.92
C VAL A 170 6.21 19.11 9.17
N PHE A 171 7.15 18.18 9.03
CA PHE A 171 7.66 17.39 10.15
C PHE A 171 8.40 18.27 11.16
N THR A 172 8.01 18.13 12.42
CA THR A 172 8.74 18.67 13.56
C THR A 172 9.93 17.77 13.92
N LYS A 173 10.80 18.27 14.81
CA LYS A 173 11.89 17.46 15.37
C LYS A 173 11.36 16.18 16.06
N THR A 174 10.22 16.29 16.76
CA THR A 174 9.59 15.16 17.44
C THR A 174 9.06 14.12 16.46
N ASP A 175 8.48 14.56 15.33
CA ASP A 175 8.02 13.63 14.28
C ASP A 175 9.18 12.83 13.69
N TRP A 176 10.32 13.47 13.42
CA TRP A 176 11.51 12.78 12.94
C TRP A 176 12.08 11.79 13.95
N GLN A 177 12.14 12.16 15.23
CA GLN A 177 12.61 11.27 16.30
C GLN A 177 11.69 10.05 16.45
N HIS A 178 10.38 10.27 16.41
CA HIS A 178 9.40 9.21 16.52
C HIS A 178 9.41 8.29 15.29
N LEU A 179 9.55 8.83 14.08
CA LEU A 179 9.77 8.05 12.86
C LEU A 179 11.03 7.20 12.95
N GLN A 180 12.15 7.76 13.43
CA GLN A 180 13.39 7.02 13.60
C GLN A 180 13.17 5.83 14.53
N GLN A 181 12.57 6.07 15.70
CA GLN A 181 12.31 5.05 16.70
C GLN A 181 11.43 3.94 16.11
N LEU A 182 10.28 4.28 15.51
CA LEU A 182 9.37 3.31 14.91
C LEU A 182 10.02 2.52 13.78
N ALA A 183 10.76 3.18 12.89
CA ALA A 183 11.41 2.51 11.77
C ALA A 183 12.43 1.47 12.25
N VAL A 184 13.22 1.80 13.28
CA VAL A 184 14.20 0.87 13.88
C VAL A 184 13.50 -0.27 14.61
N GLU A 185 12.53 0.04 15.48
CA GLU A 185 11.79 -0.96 16.25
C GLU A 185 11.04 -1.96 15.37
N ARG A 186 10.54 -1.51 14.21
CA ARG A 186 9.81 -2.34 13.25
C ARG A 186 10.69 -2.98 12.18
N GLY A 187 12.01 -2.75 12.17
CA GLY A 187 12.92 -3.27 11.15
C GLY A 187 12.56 -2.79 9.74
N LEU A 188 12.27 -1.49 9.62
CA LEU A 188 11.87 -0.78 8.39
C LEU A 188 12.81 0.41 8.08
N ALA A 189 13.93 0.53 8.78
CA ALA A 189 14.90 1.60 8.58
C ALA A 189 15.50 1.59 7.17
N GLY A 190 15.83 0.41 6.63
CA GLY A 190 16.32 0.28 5.26
C GLY A 190 15.27 0.69 4.22
N VAL A 191 14.00 0.37 4.46
CA VAL A 191 12.87 0.75 3.59
C VAL A 191 12.66 2.26 3.61
N CYS A 192 12.70 2.89 4.78
CA CYS A 192 12.59 4.35 4.92
C CYS A 192 13.77 5.06 4.26
N LEU A 193 15.00 4.60 4.53
CA LEU A 193 16.21 5.15 3.94
C LEU A 193 16.19 5.04 2.41
N GLY A 194 15.81 3.88 1.87
CA GLY A 194 15.76 3.66 0.43
C GLY A 194 14.79 4.60 -0.29
N MET A 195 13.64 4.91 0.31
CA MET A 195 12.71 5.88 -0.27
C MET A 195 13.22 7.32 -0.16
N ILE A 196 13.88 7.69 0.95
CA ILE A 196 14.53 9.01 1.12
C ILE A 196 15.62 9.19 0.05
N GLU A 197 16.51 8.21 -0.11
CA GLU A 197 17.59 8.26 -1.08
C GLU A 197 17.05 8.29 -2.53
N ALA A 198 15.98 7.55 -2.81
CA ALA A 198 15.31 7.61 -4.12
C ALA A 198 14.69 9.00 -4.41
N ALA A 199 14.08 9.63 -3.40
CA ALA A 199 13.53 10.98 -3.53
C ALA A 199 14.65 12.02 -3.70
N GLN A 200 15.73 11.93 -2.92
CA GLN A 200 16.91 12.80 -3.04
C GLN A 200 17.60 12.66 -4.40
N ALA A 201 17.73 11.45 -4.93
CA ALA A 201 18.26 11.21 -6.27
C ALA A 201 17.38 11.81 -7.38
N THR A 202 16.07 11.94 -7.13
CA THR A 202 15.10 12.45 -8.11
C THR A 202 14.96 13.96 -8.08
N PHE A 203 14.91 14.57 -6.89
CA PHE A 203 14.61 16.00 -6.71
C PHE A 203 15.80 16.83 -6.18
N GLY A 204 16.91 16.18 -5.80
CA GLY A 204 18.05 16.81 -5.14
C GLY A 204 17.93 16.82 -3.61
N ALA A 205 19.06 16.65 -2.93
CA ALA A 205 19.12 16.60 -1.47
C ALA A 205 18.69 17.93 -0.80
N ASP A 206 18.98 19.06 -1.45
CA ASP A 206 18.58 20.39 -0.93
C ASP A 206 17.05 20.57 -0.92
N PHE A 207 16.35 19.96 -1.89
CA PHE A 207 14.89 20.00 -1.95
C PHE A 207 14.24 19.00 -0.98
N VAL A 208 14.86 17.84 -0.80
CA VAL A 208 14.42 16.78 0.11
C VAL A 208 15.18 16.89 1.43
N ALA A 209 14.85 17.96 2.17
CA ALA A 209 15.51 18.37 3.41
C ALA A 209 15.17 17.44 4.59
N VAL A 210 15.86 16.30 4.66
CA VAL A 210 15.74 15.32 5.75
C VAL A 210 16.93 15.48 6.72
N PRO A 211 16.74 15.38 8.05
CA PRO A 211 17.83 15.49 9.01
C PRO A 211 18.96 14.47 8.76
N ALA A 212 20.22 14.94 8.78
CA ALA A 212 21.38 14.10 8.50
C ALA A 212 21.60 13.01 9.58
N ASP A 213 21.28 13.33 10.84
CA ASP A 213 21.29 12.40 11.97
C ASP A 213 20.28 11.26 11.77
N LEU A 214 19.08 11.57 11.29
CA LEU A 214 18.08 10.56 10.92
C LEU A 214 18.63 9.59 9.87
N THR A 215 19.12 10.10 8.73
CA THR A 215 19.64 9.21 7.66
C THR A 215 20.81 8.36 8.12
N THR A 216 21.65 8.88 9.01
CA THR A 216 22.76 8.15 9.61
C THR A 216 22.25 7.01 10.51
N ALA A 217 21.28 7.31 11.38
CA ALA A 217 20.67 6.31 12.26
C ALA A 217 19.95 5.22 11.48
N LEU A 218 19.17 5.58 10.46
CA LEU A 218 18.47 4.61 9.61
C LEU A 218 19.45 3.70 8.86
N ARG A 219 20.56 4.26 8.36
CA ARG A 219 21.59 3.48 7.66
C ARG A 219 22.28 2.48 8.57
N GLU A 220 22.55 2.84 9.82
CA GLU A 220 23.16 1.93 10.79
C GLU A 220 22.18 0.81 11.20
N ALA A 221 20.92 1.16 11.45
CA ALA A 221 19.90 0.16 11.75
C ALA A 221 19.65 -0.81 10.59
N ALA A 222 19.59 -0.31 9.35
CA ALA A 222 19.35 -1.11 8.15
C ALA A 222 20.38 -2.24 7.94
N ARG A 223 21.62 -2.09 8.43
CA ARG A 223 22.67 -3.14 8.36
C ARG A 223 22.32 -4.40 9.16
N HIS A 224 21.45 -4.25 10.15
CA HIS A 224 21.05 -5.31 11.07
C HIS A 224 19.66 -5.87 10.74
N GLU A 225 18.99 -5.34 9.72
CA GLU A 225 17.66 -5.78 9.31
C GLU A 225 17.72 -7.05 8.46
N SER A 226 16.72 -7.91 8.60
CA SER A 226 16.58 -9.12 7.77
C SER A 226 16.20 -8.79 6.32
N LEU A 227 15.62 -7.61 6.10
CA LEU A 227 15.15 -7.15 4.80
C LEU A 227 16.23 -6.26 4.15
N ASP A 228 16.73 -6.71 3.01
CA ASP A 228 17.67 -5.97 2.17
C ASP A 228 16.88 -5.18 1.11
N VAL A 229 16.79 -3.87 1.33
CA VAL A 229 16.07 -2.94 0.46
C VAL A 229 16.63 -2.89 -0.97
N THR A 230 17.93 -3.15 -1.14
CA THR A 230 18.59 -3.10 -2.47
C THR A 230 18.12 -4.24 -3.38
N ARG A 231 17.61 -5.31 -2.76
CA ARG A 231 17.14 -6.53 -3.43
C ARG A 231 15.63 -6.57 -3.60
N LEU A 232 14.89 -5.49 -3.30
CA LEU A 232 13.44 -5.50 -3.48
C LEU A 232 13.00 -5.77 -4.92
N ARG A 233 13.83 -5.40 -5.91
CA ARG A 233 13.55 -5.72 -7.33
C ARG A 233 13.90 -7.16 -7.72
N ASP A 234 14.65 -7.89 -6.89
CA ASP A 234 14.96 -9.30 -7.12
C ASP A 234 13.73 -10.13 -6.75
N TRP A 235 13.04 -10.60 -7.79
CA TRP A 235 11.84 -11.41 -7.64
C TRP A 235 12.07 -12.64 -6.75
N ARG A 236 13.22 -13.34 -6.86
CA ARG A 236 13.50 -14.54 -6.06
C ARG A 236 13.65 -14.19 -4.59
N TYR A 237 14.38 -13.12 -4.31
CA TYR A 237 14.53 -12.58 -2.96
C TYR A 237 13.16 -12.27 -2.35
N MET A 238 12.30 -11.56 -3.08
CA MET A 238 10.97 -11.20 -2.59
C MET A 238 10.06 -12.41 -2.36
N GLN A 239 10.13 -13.44 -3.20
CA GLN A 239 9.37 -14.67 -2.96
C GLN A 239 9.83 -15.39 -1.69
N LEU A 240 11.14 -15.44 -1.44
CA LEU A 240 11.68 -16.04 -0.22
C LEU A 240 11.23 -15.25 1.01
N GLN A 241 11.33 -13.92 0.97
CA GLN A 241 10.89 -13.05 2.07
C GLN A 241 9.38 -13.20 2.34
N ALA A 242 8.54 -13.20 1.29
CA ALA A 242 7.09 -13.39 1.44
C ALA A 242 6.73 -14.78 2.00
N PHE A 243 7.50 -15.82 1.66
CA PHE A 243 7.35 -17.15 2.23
C PHE A 243 7.75 -17.20 3.71
N LEU A 244 8.90 -16.61 4.06
CA LEU A 244 9.40 -16.56 5.44
C LEU A 244 8.49 -15.74 6.35
N ALA A 245 7.88 -14.67 5.81
CA ALA A 245 6.92 -13.81 6.52
C ALA A 245 5.60 -14.52 6.87
N GLN A 246 5.30 -15.68 6.28
CA GLN A 246 4.11 -16.44 6.66
C GLN A 246 4.25 -16.96 8.10
N PRO A 247 3.30 -16.65 9.00
CA PRO A 247 3.45 -16.91 10.43
C PRO A 247 3.27 -18.39 10.79
N THR A 248 2.60 -19.18 9.95
CA THR A 248 2.31 -20.60 10.23
C THR A 248 2.73 -21.52 9.09
N ALA A 249 3.05 -22.78 9.42
CA ALA A 249 3.36 -23.80 8.42
C ALA A 249 2.21 -24.03 7.42
N ARG A 250 0.97 -23.91 7.88
CA ARG A 250 -0.23 -23.99 7.02
C ARG A 250 -0.26 -22.87 5.99
N LEU A 251 0.03 -21.63 6.39
CA LEU A 251 0.08 -20.48 5.47
C LEU A 251 1.28 -20.56 4.53
N ARG A 252 2.42 -21.08 4.99
CA ARG A 252 3.58 -21.41 4.14
C ARG A 252 3.23 -22.43 3.05
N ALA A 253 2.57 -23.53 3.43
CA ALA A 253 2.11 -24.54 2.47
C ALA A 253 1.08 -23.96 1.49
N ARG A 254 0.12 -23.16 1.97
CA ARG A 254 -0.87 -22.48 1.12
C ARG A 254 -0.20 -21.51 0.13
N TYR A 255 0.78 -20.71 0.59
CA TYR A 255 1.54 -19.79 -0.26
C TYR A 255 2.26 -20.55 -1.38
N LEU A 256 2.96 -21.65 -1.05
CA LEU A 256 3.60 -22.51 -2.05
C LEU A 256 2.58 -23.13 -3.02
N TRP A 257 1.46 -23.63 -2.49
CA TRP A 257 0.39 -24.23 -3.29
C TRP A 257 -0.18 -23.24 -4.31
N GLN A 258 -0.56 -22.04 -3.88
CA GLN A 258 -1.07 -20.97 -4.76
C GLN A 258 -0.02 -20.52 -5.79
N ARG A 259 1.27 -20.68 -5.49
CA ARG A 259 2.34 -20.37 -6.42
C ARG A 259 2.56 -21.46 -7.47
N LEU A 260 2.39 -22.73 -7.10
CA LEU A 260 2.56 -23.85 -8.03
C LEU A 260 1.29 -24.07 -8.87
N TRP A 261 0.12 -23.93 -8.24
CA TRP A 261 -1.21 -24.07 -8.83
C TRP A 261 -2.06 -22.80 -8.57
N PRO A 262 -1.73 -21.68 -9.26
CA PRO A 262 -2.56 -20.46 -9.20
C PRO A 262 -3.97 -20.74 -9.73
N SER A 263 -4.98 -20.02 -9.23
CA SER A 263 -6.34 -20.15 -9.78
C SER A 263 -6.41 -19.66 -11.23
N ARG A 264 -7.40 -20.17 -11.99
CA ARG A 264 -7.66 -19.72 -13.36
C ARG A 264 -7.84 -18.21 -13.40
N ASP A 265 -8.70 -17.70 -12.53
CA ASP A 265 -9.10 -16.31 -12.55
C ASP A 265 -7.91 -15.38 -12.26
N TYR A 266 -7.05 -15.77 -11.30
CA TYR A 266 -5.82 -15.03 -11.02
C TYR A 266 -4.92 -14.97 -12.26
N MET A 267 -4.76 -16.09 -12.97
CA MET A 267 -3.95 -16.11 -14.19
C MET A 267 -4.61 -15.34 -15.34
N ALA A 268 -5.93 -15.42 -15.48
CA ALA A 268 -6.69 -14.68 -16.49
C ALA A 268 -6.55 -13.17 -16.29
N TYR A 269 -6.62 -12.71 -15.04
CA TYR A 269 -6.35 -11.33 -14.64
C TYR A 269 -4.89 -10.95 -14.91
N LEU A 270 -3.93 -11.73 -14.39
CA LEU A 270 -2.50 -11.43 -14.51
C LEU A 270 -2.02 -11.34 -15.97
N TYR A 271 -2.58 -12.17 -16.86
CA TYR A 271 -2.22 -12.18 -18.28
C TYR A 271 -3.18 -11.36 -19.14
N GLY A 272 -4.24 -10.77 -18.59
CA GLY A 272 -5.28 -10.09 -19.38
C GLY A 272 -5.99 -11.00 -20.39
N ARG A 273 -6.04 -12.31 -20.13
CA ARG A 273 -6.56 -13.36 -21.04
C ARG A 273 -7.73 -14.10 -20.43
N GLN A 274 -8.89 -13.45 -20.40
CA GLN A 274 -10.12 -14.08 -19.93
C GLN A 274 -10.69 -15.12 -20.91
N ASP A 275 -10.26 -15.06 -22.17
CA ASP A 275 -10.63 -15.98 -23.26
C ASP A 275 -10.06 -17.40 -23.09
N LEU A 276 -9.01 -17.56 -22.27
CA LEU A 276 -8.31 -18.84 -22.14
C LEU A 276 -8.85 -19.70 -20.97
N GLY A 277 -8.84 -21.01 -21.20
CA GLY A 277 -9.02 -22.02 -20.15
C GLY A 277 -7.76 -22.18 -19.28
N TYR A 278 -7.89 -22.89 -18.16
CA TYR A 278 -6.82 -23.08 -17.18
C TYR A 278 -5.49 -23.55 -17.80
N TRP A 279 -5.54 -24.58 -18.66
CA TRP A 279 -4.34 -25.13 -19.29
C TRP A 279 -3.68 -24.19 -20.30
N GLY A 280 -4.46 -23.36 -21.00
CA GLY A 280 -3.94 -22.32 -21.88
C GLY A 280 -3.15 -21.27 -21.09
N LEU A 281 -3.67 -20.87 -19.93
CA LEU A 281 -3.02 -19.93 -19.01
C LEU A 281 -1.75 -20.53 -18.36
N ILE A 282 -1.76 -21.81 -18.01
CA ILE A 282 -0.56 -22.52 -17.55
C ILE A 282 0.51 -22.57 -18.66
N GLY A 283 0.11 -22.78 -19.92
CA GLY A 283 1.03 -22.71 -21.06
C GLY A 283 1.72 -21.35 -21.18
N ILE A 284 0.97 -20.25 -21.02
CA ILE A 284 1.53 -18.89 -20.97
C ILE A 284 2.50 -18.75 -19.78
N ARG A 285 2.12 -19.25 -18.61
CA ARG A 285 2.96 -19.20 -17.40
C ARG A 285 4.29 -19.91 -17.60
N ILE A 286 4.30 -21.12 -18.16
CA ILE A 286 5.52 -21.89 -18.45
C ILE A 286 6.39 -21.14 -19.46
N LYS A 287 5.80 -20.63 -20.55
CA LYS A 287 6.52 -19.85 -21.56
C LYS A 287 7.14 -18.58 -20.97
N THR A 288 6.40 -17.87 -20.11
CA THR A 288 6.87 -16.68 -19.40
C THR A 288 7.98 -17.00 -18.40
N ALA A 289 7.86 -18.10 -17.64
CA ALA A 289 8.89 -18.56 -16.73
C ALA A 289 10.18 -18.97 -17.48
N PHE A 290 10.04 -19.66 -18.61
CA PHE A 290 11.17 -20.05 -19.46
C PHE A 290 11.87 -18.83 -20.08
N ARG A 291 11.10 -17.84 -20.56
CA ARG A 291 11.67 -16.56 -21.04
C ARG A 291 12.41 -15.81 -19.95
N ARG A 292 11.87 -15.75 -18.73
CA ARG A 292 12.55 -15.15 -17.57
C ARG A 292 13.83 -15.89 -17.20
N PHE A 293 13.84 -17.22 -17.28
CA PHE A 293 15.02 -18.03 -17.04
C PHE A 293 16.13 -17.77 -18.09
N LEU A 294 15.73 -17.50 -19.34
CA LEU A 294 16.64 -17.17 -20.43
C LEU A 294 17.01 -15.67 -20.52
N GLY A 295 16.57 -14.83 -19.58
CA GLY A 295 16.86 -13.38 -19.60
C GLY A 295 16.18 -12.60 -20.73
N LEU A 296 15.17 -13.18 -21.38
CA LEU A 296 14.43 -12.54 -22.47
C LEU A 296 13.34 -11.61 -21.91
N LYS A 297 13.16 -10.43 -22.52
CA LYS A 297 12.08 -9.50 -22.18
C LYS A 297 10.73 -10.22 -22.28
N VAL A 298 9.98 -10.19 -21.19
CA VAL A 298 8.58 -10.64 -21.16
C VAL A 298 7.74 -9.46 -21.65
N SER A 299 7.25 -9.53 -22.89
CA SER A 299 6.17 -8.65 -23.35
C SER A 299 4.87 -9.06 -22.64
N GLY A 300 4.18 -8.07 -22.06
CA GLY A 300 2.83 -8.24 -21.50
C GLY A 300 1.82 -8.67 -22.56
#